data_AF-G0UPH4-F1
#
_entry.id   AF-G0UPH4-F1
#
_cell.length_a   1.000
_cell.length_b   1.000
_cell.length_c   1.000
_cell.angle_alpha   90.00
_cell.angle_beta   90.00
_cell.angle_gamma   90.00
#
_symmetry.space_group_name_H-M   'P 1'
#
loop_
_entity.id
_entity.type
_entity.pdbx_description
1 polymer ?
#
loop_
_entity_poly.entity_id
_entity_poly.type
_entity_poly.pdbx_seq_one_letter_code
_entity_poly.pdbx_strand_id
1 'polypeptide(L)'
;MVADSTQSKVVPLAIAFMDMHDATEEVRSLMHRFINEDGVVLGWGMCRNGELGTGTRNNIFTPLVVGGLDKPLRIGCSSMSSVWLGAHGSVVTMGGGLWGELGIPDPQTMPVITVTEQGVPISLSQIDLRQFNWNDMIVDVKGGHGFFAALSHKGEVLLWGANNYAQCTPQVGSPSCTTPHKRFVTREKIVQVECGNYTVLALTETGDVYGWGYTLLLGEEESYWKKVSTVPLTSDC
;
A
#
# COMPACT_ATOMS: atom_id res chain seq x y z
N MET A 1 -1.83 31.39 -33.97
CA MET A 1 -2.64 31.18 -32.76
C MET A 1 -2.39 29.75 -32.33
N VAL A 2 -1.64 29.57 -31.25
CA VAL A 2 -1.10 28.28 -30.80
C VAL A 2 -2.08 27.64 -29.83
N ALA A 3 -2.08 26.30 -29.87
CA ALA A 3 -3.02 25.36 -29.31
C ALA A 3 -3.40 25.54 -27.83
N ASP A 4 -4.67 25.20 -27.60
CA ASP A 4 -5.34 25.02 -26.32
C ASP A 4 -4.71 23.83 -25.57
N SER A 5 -4.22 24.07 -24.36
CA SER A 5 -3.69 23.05 -23.47
C SER A 5 -4.83 22.54 -22.58
N THR A 6 -5.48 21.45 -22.98
CA THR A 6 -6.37 20.68 -22.10
C THR A 6 -5.55 20.05 -20.97
N GLN A 7 -5.39 20.81 -19.89
CA GLN A 7 -5.02 20.29 -18.59
C GLN A 7 -6.14 19.32 -18.18
N SER A 8 -5.86 18.02 -18.10
CA SER A 8 -6.84 17.07 -17.57
C SER A 8 -7.13 17.49 -16.13
N LYS A 9 -8.35 17.98 -15.89
CA LYS A 9 -8.82 18.23 -14.52
C LYS A 9 -8.87 16.85 -13.85
N VAL A 10 -7.90 16.60 -12.97
CA VAL A 10 -7.93 15.47 -12.05
C VAL A 10 -9.21 15.64 -11.25
N VAL A 11 -10.23 14.85 -11.57
CA VAL A 11 -11.44 14.79 -10.78
C VAL A 11 -11.05 14.10 -9.47
N PRO A 12 -11.23 14.73 -8.30
CA PRO A 12 -10.94 14.09 -7.03
C PRO A 12 -11.65 12.74 -6.97
N LEU A 13 -10.90 11.67 -6.64
CA LEU A 13 -11.42 10.30 -6.60
C LEU A 13 -12.68 10.20 -5.72
N ALA A 14 -12.75 11.02 -4.67
CA ALA A 14 -13.93 11.25 -3.83
C ALA A 14 -15.23 11.52 -4.60
N ILE A 15 -15.18 12.31 -5.67
CA ILE A 15 -16.35 12.60 -6.51
C ILE A 15 -16.70 11.35 -7.34
N ALA A 16 -15.70 10.67 -7.89
CA ALA A 16 -15.91 9.41 -8.62
C ALA A 16 -16.47 8.27 -7.72
N PHE A 17 -16.11 8.25 -6.43
CA PHE A 17 -16.67 7.33 -5.43
C PHE A 17 -18.17 7.57 -5.19
N MET A 18 -18.59 8.85 -5.14
CA MET A 18 -20.01 9.18 -4.96
C MET A 18 -20.86 8.82 -6.19
N ASP A 19 -20.23 8.78 -7.36
CA ASP A 19 -20.87 8.43 -8.63
C ASP A 19 -20.91 6.91 -8.92
N MET A 20 -20.44 6.05 -8.01
CA MET A 20 -20.59 4.59 -8.16
C MET A 20 -22.06 4.18 -8.05
N HIS A 21 -22.67 3.87 -9.20
CA HIS A 21 -24.08 3.48 -9.32
C HIS A 21 -24.44 2.22 -8.51
N ASP A 22 -23.47 1.31 -8.30
CA ASP A 22 -23.67 0.05 -7.58
C ASP A 22 -23.47 0.14 -6.05
N ALA A 23 -23.09 1.30 -5.51
CA ALA A 23 -22.90 1.46 -4.06
C ALA A 23 -24.24 1.58 -3.32
N THR A 24 -24.39 0.97 -2.14
CA THR A 24 -25.60 1.18 -1.30
C THR A 24 -25.61 2.58 -0.65
N GLU A 25 -26.75 3.04 -0.16
CA GLU A 25 -26.83 4.33 0.55
C GLU A 25 -25.97 4.36 1.82
N GLU A 26 -25.89 3.25 2.55
CA GLU A 26 -25.04 3.12 3.74
C GLU A 26 -23.56 3.27 3.38
N VAL A 27 -23.14 2.67 2.27
CA VAL A 27 -21.77 2.82 1.73
C VAL A 27 -21.52 4.28 1.34
N ARG A 28 -22.45 4.95 0.66
CA ARG A 28 -22.29 6.38 0.31
C ARG A 28 -22.20 7.27 1.54
N SER A 29 -23.03 7.06 2.55
CA SER A 29 -23.04 7.83 3.80
C SER A 29 -21.74 7.64 4.58
N LEU A 30 -21.28 6.40 4.67
CA LEU A 30 -19.99 6.06 5.28
C LEU A 30 -18.84 6.72 4.52
N MET A 31 -18.85 6.65 3.19
CA MET A 31 -17.85 7.31 2.33
C MET A 31 -17.87 8.83 2.49
N HIS A 32 -19.05 9.46 2.53
CA HIS A 32 -19.17 10.91 2.77
C HIS A 32 -18.52 11.30 4.10
N ARG A 33 -18.79 10.57 5.18
CA ARG A 33 -18.15 10.80 6.48
C ARG A 33 -16.62 10.56 6.42
N PHE A 34 -16.19 9.49 5.75
CA PHE A 34 -14.77 9.18 5.58
C PHE A 34 -14.02 10.17 4.69
N ILE A 35 -14.68 10.84 3.76
CA ILE A 35 -14.04 11.77 2.82
C ILE A 35 -14.10 13.21 3.33
N ASN A 36 -15.25 13.65 3.85
CA ASN A 36 -15.52 15.08 4.04
C ASN A 36 -15.28 15.61 5.47
N GLU A 37 -15.10 14.75 6.48
CA GLU A 37 -14.65 15.19 7.82
C GLU A 37 -13.12 15.16 7.89
N ASP A 38 -12.45 16.10 8.55
CA ASP A 38 -10.98 16.10 8.65
C ASP A 38 -10.44 14.88 9.43
N GLY A 39 -9.31 14.33 8.98
CA GLY A 39 -8.60 13.25 9.66
C GLY A 39 -7.11 13.56 9.74
N VAL A 40 -6.50 13.29 10.88
CA VAL A 40 -5.05 13.47 11.09
C VAL A 40 -4.37 12.11 11.25
N VAL A 41 -3.12 12.01 10.78
CA VAL A 41 -2.27 10.87 11.07
C VAL A 41 -1.46 11.20 12.32
N LEU A 42 -1.62 10.40 13.37
CA LEU A 42 -0.74 10.44 14.54
C LEU A 42 0.36 9.39 14.40
N GLY A 43 1.60 9.78 14.71
CA GLY A 43 2.76 8.90 14.66
C GLY A 43 3.67 9.12 15.87
N TRP A 44 4.24 8.02 16.36
CA TRP A 44 5.28 8.00 17.39
C TRP A 44 6.11 6.72 17.25
N GLY A 45 7.27 6.67 17.90
CA GLY A 45 8.17 5.53 17.93
C GLY A 45 9.53 5.85 17.30
N MET A 46 10.09 4.84 16.65
CA MET A 46 11.38 4.97 15.95
C MET A 46 11.21 5.81 14.69
N CYS A 47 12.13 6.74 14.45
CA CYS A 47 12.12 7.62 13.27
C CYS A 47 13.48 7.71 12.58
N ARG A 48 14.41 6.82 12.92
CA ARG A 48 15.80 6.91 12.44
C ARG A 48 15.92 6.72 10.93
N ASN A 49 14.96 6.05 10.32
CA ASN A 49 14.87 5.86 8.88
C ASN A 49 13.81 6.76 8.23
N GLY A 50 13.16 7.65 8.98
CA GLY A 50 12.10 8.51 8.46
C GLY A 50 10.72 7.87 8.44
N GLU A 51 10.50 6.82 9.24
CA GLU A 51 9.27 6.01 9.32
C GLU A 51 7.98 6.83 9.48
N LEU A 52 8.10 8.05 10.03
CA LEU A 52 6.98 8.95 10.29
C LEU A 52 6.90 10.15 9.33
N GLY A 53 7.85 10.32 8.41
CA GLY A 53 7.78 11.39 7.42
C GLY A 53 7.81 12.83 7.99
N THR A 54 8.42 13.06 9.16
CA THR A 54 8.40 14.36 9.88
C THR A 54 9.50 15.35 9.47
N GLY A 55 10.33 15.00 8.49
CA GLY A 55 11.52 15.73 8.09
C GLY A 55 12.72 15.55 9.03
N THR A 56 12.60 14.73 10.08
CA THR A 56 13.64 14.53 11.10
C THR A 56 13.92 13.05 11.34
N ARG A 57 15.09 12.74 11.91
CA ARG A 57 15.50 11.38 12.32
C ARG A 57 15.35 11.13 13.83
N ASN A 58 14.69 12.06 14.52
CA ASN A 58 14.54 12.00 15.98
C ASN A 58 13.37 11.10 16.32
N ASN A 59 13.60 10.12 17.20
CA ASN A 59 12.53 9.30 17.74
C ASN A 59 11.50 10.18 18.46
N ILE A 60 10.22 9.85 18.26
CA ILE A 60 9.10 10.59 18.82
C ILE A 60 8.47 9.71 19.90
N PHE A 61 8.56 10.10 21.17
CA PHE A 61 8.07 9.28 22.28
C PHE A 61 6.63 9.62 22.69
N THR A 62 6.05 10.64 22.08
CA THR A 62 4.68 11.12 22.33
C THR A 62 3.94 11.26 21.01
N PRO A 63 2.68 10.82 20.89
CA PRO A 63 1.92 10.97 19.65
C PRO A 63 1.99 12.39 19.08
N LEU A 64 2.44 12.51 17.83
CA LEU A 64 2.53 13.77 17.09
C LEU A 64 1.67 13.68 15.83
N VAL A 65 1.07 14.80 15.43
CA VAL A 65 0.46 14.91 14.09
C VAL A 65 1.58 14.90 13.05
N VAL A 66 1.63 13.82 12.26
CA VAL A 66 2.68 13.60 11.25
C VAL A 66 2.16 13.74 9.82
N GLY A 67 0.84 13.78 9.63
CA GLY A 67 0.17 13.90 8.34
C GLY A 67 -1.30 14.29 8.47
N GLY A 68 -1.97 14.47 7.33
CA GLY A 68 -3.38 14.90 7.26
C GLY A 68 -3.69 15.93 6.18
N LEU A 69 -2.82 16.10 5.16
CA LEU A 69 -3.15 16.91 3.96
C LEU A 69 -4.21 16.21 3.10
N ASP A 70 -4.16 14.88 3.04
CA ASP A 70 -5.24 14.03 2.59
C ASP A 70 -5.68 13.18 3.79
N LYS A 71 -6.99 12.94 3.93
CA LYS A 71 -7.54 12.22 5.07
C LYS A 71 -7.11 10.76 5.00
N PRO A 72 -6.41 10.23 6.02
CA PRO A 72 -5.97 8.84 6.01
C PRO A 72 -7.16 7.88 6.16
N LEU A 73 -7.29 6.96 5.21
CA LEU A 73 -8.29 5.88 5.22
C LEU A 73 -7.69 4.56 5.74
N ARG A 74 -6.45 4.25 5.36
CA ARG A 74 -5.74 3.01 5.71
C ARG A 74 -4.27 3.29 5.94
N ILE A 75 -3.65 2.54 6.84
CA ILE A 75 -2.24 2.70 7.20
C ILE A 75 -1.63 1.29 7.26
N GLY A 76 -0.44 1.14 6.67
CA GLY A 76 0.39 -0.05 6.78
C GLY A 76 1.78 0.32 7.30
N CYS A 77 2.33 -0.50 8.18
CA CYS A 77 3.68 -0.31 8.70
C CYS A 77 4.57 -1.49 8.29
N SER A 78 5.77 -1.17 7.81
CA SER A 78 6.89 -2.08 7.63
C SER A 78 7.86 -1.92 8.82
N SER A 79 8.94 -2.70 8.84
CA SER A 79 9.98 -2.62 9.88
C SER A 79 10.73 -1.28 9.89
N MET A 80 10.87 -0.62 8.74
CA MET A 80 11.60 0.65 8.60
C MET A 80 10.85 1.72 7.78
N SER A 81 9.59 1.46 7.44
CA SER A 81 8.83 2.32 6.52
C SER A 81 7.35 2.32 6.87
N SER A 82 6.63 3.34 6.45
CA SER A 82 5.17 3.42 6.58
C SER A 82 4.53 3.74 5.25
N VAL A 83 3.31 3.26 5.05
CA VAL A 83 2.42 3.62 3.94
C VAL A 83 1.07 4.04 4.49
N TRP A 84 0.42 4.99 3.85
CA TRP A 84 -1.00 5.23 4.08
C TRP A 84 -1.73 5.58 2.80
N LEU A 85 -3.01 5.24 2.76
CA LEU A 85 -3.95 5.56 1.69
C LEU A 85 -4.81 6.73 2.14
N GLY A 86 -4.86 7.78 1.33
CA GLY A 86 -5.70 8.95 1.56
C GLY A 86 -7.07 8.87 0.86
N ALA A 87 -8.01 9.68 1.31
CA ALA A 87 -9.38 9.74 0.82
C ALA A 87 -9.49 10.22 -0.63
N HIS A 88 -8.51 10.99 -1.10
CA HIS A 88 -8.41 11.40 -2.50
C HIS A 88 -7.70 10.36 -3.38
N GLY A 89 -7.30 9.21 -2.82
CA GLY A 89 -6.64 8.13 -3.54
C GLY A 89 -5.12 8.21 -3.55
N SER A 90 -4.53 9.19 -2.86
CA SER A 90 -3.07 9.26 -2.71
C SER A 90 -2.58 8.07 -1.90
N VAL A 91 -1.60 7.35 -2.44
CA VAL A 91 -0.85 6.33 -1.70
C VAL A 91 0.48 6.95 -1.32
N VAL A 92 0.71 7.11 -0.03
CA VAL A 92 1.84 7.88 0.48
C VAL A 92 2.78 6.97 1.23
N THR A 93 4.07 6.98 0.89
CA THR A 93 5.12 6.20 1.55
C THR A 93 6.16 7.10 2.21
N MET A 94 6.83 6.58 3.24
CA MET A 94 7.97 7.22 3.91
C MET A 94 8.82 6.17 4.62
N GLY A 95 10.04 6.55 5.01
CA GLY A 95 10.95 5.68 5.74
C GLY A 95 12.10 5.13 4.90
N GLY A 96 12.47 3.87 5.15
CA GLY A 96 13.51 3.15 4.46
C GLY A 96 13.19 2.86 2.99
N GLY A 97 14.24 2.83 2.17
CA GLY A 97 14.19 2.45 0.75
C GLY A 97 15.14 1.32 0.39
N LEU A 98 15.73 0.64 1.37
CA LEU A 98 16.72 -0.42 1.14
C LEU A 98 16.19 -1.53 0.24
N TRP A 99 14.93 -1.92 0.46
CA TRP A 99 14.28 -2.98 -0.29
C TRP A 99 13.35 -2.44 -1.38
N GLY A 100 13.39 -1.14 -1.68
CA GLY A 100 12.42 -0.51 -2.59
C GLY A 100 11.07 -0.17 -1.95
N GLU A 101 10.99 -0.14 -0.62
CA GLU A 101 9.77 0.14 0.17
C GLU A 101 9.19 1.54 -0.10
N LEU A 102 10.03 2.48 -0.52
CA LEU A 102 9.60 3.80 -0.97
C LEU A 102 8.74 3.73 -2.22
N GLY A 103 8.77 2.63 -2.96
CA GLY A 103 7.93 2.43 -4.13
C GLY A 103 8.28 3.35 -5.28
N ILE A 104 9.51 3.88 -5.37
CA ILE A 104 9.97 4.64 -6.54
C ILE A 104 11.23 4.00 -7.17
N PRO A 105 11.44 4.11 -8.50
CA PRO A 105 12.39 3.30 -9.26
C PRO A 105 13.82 3.30 -8.72
N ASP A 106 14.37 4.50 -8.53
CA ASP A 106 15.68 4.72 -7.90
C ASP A 106 15.54 5.83 -6.84
N PRO A 107 15.55 5.46 -5.55
CA PRO A 107 15.55 6.39 -4.43
C PRO A 107 16.62 7.48 -4.52
N GLN A 108 17.84 7.15 -4.99
CA GLN A 108 18.97 8.09 -5.01
C GLN A 108 18.80 9.20 -6.05
N THR A 109 17.95 8.98 -7.06
CA THR A 109 17.74 9.94 -8.17
C THR A 109 16.68 10.99 -7.86
N MET A 110 16.01 10.92 -6.70
CA MET A 110 14.85 11.73 -6.38
C MET A 110 15.14 12.75 -5.26
N PRO A 111 14.71 14.02 -5.37
CA PRO A 111 15.11 15.10 -4.47
C PRO A 111 14.52 15.02 -3.04
N VAL A 112 13.62 14.06 -2.78
CA VAL A 112 12.92 13.89 -1.49
C VAL A 112 13.58 12.77 -0.63
N ILE A 113 14.75 12.30 -1.05
CA ILE A 113 15.43 11.15 -0.45
C ILE A 113 16.85 11.53 -0.06
N THR A 114 17.27 11.00 1.08
CA THR A 114 18.61 11.15 1.63
C THR A 114 19.17 9.77 2.00
N VAL A 115 20.35 9.71 2.62
CA VAL A 115 21.00 8.47 3.03
C VAL A 115 21.38 8.50 4.51
N THR A 116 21.32 7.35 5.18
CA THR A 116 21.83 7.19 6.55
C THR A 116 23.37 7.20 6.59
N GLU A 117 23.95 7.15 7.78
CA GLU A 117 25.40 6.99 7.97
C GLU A 117 25.93 5.69 7.32
N GLN A 118 25.09 4.68 7.15
CA GLN A 118 25.41 3.40 6.52
C GLN A 118 25.14 3.39 5.01
N GLY A 119 24.76 4.53 4.41
CA GLY A 119 24.45 4.63 2.98
C GLY A 119 23.09 4.06 2.59
N VAL A 120 22.18 3.82 3.54
CA VAL A 120 20.83 3.31 3.26
C VAL A 120 19.95 4.46 2.77
N PRO A 121 19.27 4.36 1.61
CA PRO A 121 18.36 5.39 1.15
C PRO A 121 17.13 5.47 2.06
N ILE A 122 16.75 6.69 2.43
CA ILE A 122 15.59 6.98 3.30
C ILE A 122 14.85 8.21 2.81
N SER A 123 13.54 8.27 3.03
CA SER A 123 12.78 9.50 2.93
C SER A 123 12.31 9.95 4.30
N LEU A 124 12.78 11.13 4.70
CA LEU A 124 12.34 11.79 5.92
C LEU A 124 11.00 12.49 5.75
N SER A 125 10.51 12.59 4.52
CA SER A 125 9.25 13.26 4.19
C SER A 125 8.30 12.27 3.55
N GLN A 126 7.03 12.66 3.50
CA GLN A 126 6.01 11.88 2.82
C GLN A 126 6.16 11.95 1.29
N ILE A 127 6.13 10.79 0.62
CA ILE A 127 6.20 10.67 -0.83
C ILE A 127 4.84 10.22 -1.35
N ASP A 128 4.17 11.06 -2.13
CA ASP A 128 2.96 10.67 -2.86
C ASP A 128 3.33 9.84 -4.11
N LEU A 129 2.89 8.59 -4.13
CA LEU A 129 3.16 7.63 -5.19
C LEU A 129 2.25 7.87 -6.39
N ARG A 130 2.63 8.85 -7.21
CA ARG A 130 1.91 9.26 -8.43
C ARG A 130 1.64 8.14 -9.41
N GLN A 131 2.42 7.07 -9.37
CA GLN A 131 2.18 5.89 -10.19
C GLN A 131 0.88 5.17 -9.84
N PHE A 132 0.21 5.45 -8.72
CA PHE A 132 -1.11 4.90 -8.42
C PHE A 132 -2.26 5.65 -9.12
N ASN A 133 -1.97 6.57 -10.04
CA ASN A 133 -2.96 7.31 -10.84
C ASN A 133 -3.70 6.47 -11.92
N TRP A 134 -3.82 5.15 -11.75
CA TRP A 134 -4.45 4.26 -12.71
C TRP A 134 -5.97 4.45 -12.75
N ASN A 135 -6.62 3.95 -13.80
CA ASN A 135 -8.09 3.80 -13.93
C ASN A 135 -8.72 2.83 -12.89
N ASP A 136 -8.00 2.50 -11.82
CA ASP A 136 -8.45 1.57 -10.79
C ASP A 136 -8.08 2.10 -9.41
N MET A 137 -9.04 1.99 -8.51
CA MET A 137 -9.12 2.69 -7.25
C MET A 137 -8.51 1.83 -6.15
N ILE A 138 -7.51 2.33 -5.43
CA ILE A 138 -6.95 1.61 -4.28
C ILE A 138 -7.91 1.72 -3.10
N VAL A 139 -8.21 0.59 -2.46
CA VAL A 139 -9.16 0.48 -1.35
C VAL A 139 -8.49 0.03 -0.05
N ASP A 140 -7.31 -0.58 -0.11
CA ASP A 140 -6.56 -1.00 1.07
C ASP A 140 -5.04 -0.97 0.84
N VAL A 141 -4.29 -0.79 1.94
CA VAL A 141 -2.82 -0.89 1.97
C VAL A 141 -2.37 -1.65 3.21
N LYS A 142 -1.33 -2.49 3.05
CA LYS A 142 -0.78 -3.36 4.11
C LYS A 142 0.73 -3.34 4.10
N GLY A 143 1.34 -3.53 5.26
CA GLY A 143 2.81 -3.62 5.41
C GLY A 143 3.24 -4.98 5.92
N GLY A 144 4.31 -5.52 5.34
CA GLY A 144 5.06 -6.66 5.84
C GLY A 144 6.47 -6.26 6.27
N HIS A 145 7.40 -7.20 6.43
CA HIS A 145 8.79 -6.86 6.79
C HIS A 145 9.58 -6.45 5.54
N GLY A 146 9.63 -5.15 5.27
CA GLY A 146 10.39 -4.57 4.18
C GLY A 146 9.61 -4.50 2.86
N PHE A 147 8.29 -4.66 2.87
CA PHE A 147 7.45 -4.56 1.67
C PHE A 147 6.04 -4.11 2.02
N PHE A 148 5.29 -3.69 1.01
CA PHE A 148 3.90 -3.28 1.12
C PHE A 148 3.04 -3.94 0.05
N ALA A 149 1.75 -4.03 0.34
CA ALA A 149 0.71 -4.43 -0.60
C ALA A 149 -0.36 -3.34 -0.69
N ALA A 150 -0.94 -3.17 -1.88
CA ALA A 150 -2.14 -2.38 -2.12
C ALA A 150 -3.18 -3.26 -2.82
N LEU A 151 -4.44 -3.11 -2.42
CA LEU A 151 -5.58 -3.79 -3.04
C LEU A 151 -6.42 -2.77 -3.81
N SER A 152 -6.74 -3.07 -5.05
CA SER A 152 -7.65 -2.27 -5.86
C SER A 152 -9.12 -2.70 -5.73
N HIS A 153 -10.04 -1.82 -6.09
CA HIS A 153 -11.47 -2.09 -6.11
C HIS A 153 -11.86 -3.20 -7.10
N LYS A 154 -11.10 -3.39 -8.18
CA LYS A 154 -11.27 -4.53 -9.12
C LYS A 154 -10.68 -5.84 -8.59
N GLY A 155 -10.08 -5.83 -7.40
CA GLY A 155 -9.45 -7.00 -6.78
C GLY A 155 -8.05 -7.29 -7.30
N GLU A 156 -7.35 -6.26 -7.80
CA GLU A 156 -5.95 -6.37 -8.22
C GLU A 156 -5.02 -6.15 -7.03
N VAL A 157 -4.01 -7.00 -6.88
CA VAL A 157 -3.01 -6.89 -5.82
C VAL A 157 -1.73 -6.29 -6.40
N LEU A 158 -1.28 -5.17 -5.85
CA LEU A 158 -0.02 -4.52 -6.21
C LEU A 158 0.95 -4.59 -5.03
N LEU A 159 2.21 -4.93 -5.28
CA LEU A 159 3.22 -5.10 -4.24
C LEU A 159 4.51 -4.39 -4.61
N TRP A 160 5.20 -3.82 -3.61
CA TRP A 160 6.53 -3.23 -3.75
C TRP A 160 7.33 -3.39 -2.47
N GLY A 161 8.65 -3.24 -2.57
CA GLY A 161 9.59 -3.56 -1.51
C GLY A 161 10.27 -4.90 -1.70
N ALA A 162 10.58 -5.57 -0.61
CA ALA A 162 11.33 -6.82 -0.55
C ALA A 162 10.66 -7.93 -1.39
N ASN A 163 11.50 -8.67 -2.11
CA ASN A 163 11.11 -9.77 -2.97
C ASN A 163 12.02 -11.00 -2.82
N ASN A 164 12.80 -11.06 -1.74
CA ASN A 164 13.71 -12.16 -1.41
C ASN A 164 13.01 -13.52 -1.24
N TYR A 165 11.70 -13.54 -1.01
CA TYR A 165 10.86 -14.74 -0.96
C TYR A 165 9.71 -14.67 -1.98
N ALA A 166 9.89 -13.93 -3.07
CA ALA A 166 8.85 -13.73 -4.08
C ALA A 166 7.56 -13.12 -3.50
N GLN A 167 7.64 -12.19 -2.54
CA GLN A 167 6.47 -11.50 -1.99
C GLN A 167 5.81 -10.58 -3.03
N CYS A 168 6.61 -9.91 -3.87
CA CYS A 168 6.12 -8.97 -4.87
C CYS A 168 5.90 -9.63 -6.24
N THR A 169 6.96 -10.22 -6.81
CA THR A 169 6.92 -10.87 -8.13
C THR A 169 7.45 -12.31 -8.04
N PRO A 170 7.04 -13.22 -8.94
CA PRO A 170 7.56 -14.59 -8.98
C PRO A 170 8.98 -14.69 -9.56
N GLN A 171 9.59 -13.57 -9.96
CA GLN A 171 10.87 -13.58 -10.67
C GLN A 171 12.03 -13.91 -9.72
N VAL A 172 12.68 -15.05 -9.97
CA VAL A 172 13.89 -15.46 -9.26
C VAL A 172 15.04 -14.53 -9.67
N GLY A 173 15.66 -13.87 -8.69
CA GLY A 173 16.85 -13.02 -8.89
C GLY A 173 16.63 -11.50 -8.75
N SER A 174 15.38 -11.03 -8.64
CA SER A 174 15.11 -9.63 -8.24
C SER A 174 14.83 -9.57 -6.74
N PRO A 175 15.79 -9.11 -5.90
CA PRO A 175 15.63 -9.12 -4.44
C PRO A 175 14.61 -8.09 -3.94
N SER A 176 14.21 -7.15 -4.80
CA SER A 176 13.29 -6.07 -4.49
C SER A 176 12.45 -5.69 -5.70
N CYS A 177 11.37 -4.97 -5.43
CA CYS A 177 10.49 -4.32 -6.39
C CYS A 177 10.43 -2.83 -6.00
N THR A 178 11.15 -2.00 -6.72
CA THR A 178 11.25 -0.57 -6.41
C THR A 178 10.03 0.22 -6.86
N THR A 179 9.09 -0.37 -7.58
CA THR A 179 7.78 0.20 -7.90
C THR A 179 6.68 -0.80 -7.59
N PRO A 180 5.41 -0.38 -7.43
CA PRO A 180 4.25 -1.25 -7.32
C PRO A 180 4.13 -2.15 -8.55
N HIS A 181 4.26 -3.45 -8.32
CA HIS A 181 4.08 -4.48 -9.33
C HIS A 181 2.75 -5.19 -9.09
N LYS A 182 1.91 -5.22 -10.13
CA LYS A 182 0.70 -6.04 -10.13
C LYS A 182 1.09 -7.52 -10.10
N ARG A 183 0.54 -8.26 -9.13
CA ARG A 183 0.71 -9.70 -9.03
C ARG A 183 -0.58 -10.40 -9.44
N PHE A 184 -0.45 -11.33 -10.37
CA PHE A 184 -1.54 -12.25 -10.70
C PHE A 184 -1.62 -13.35 -9.62
N VAL A 185 -2.79 -13.48 -8.98
CA VAL A 185 -3.05 -14.50 -7.95
C VAL A 185 -4.01 -15.55 -8.48
N THR A 186 -5.19 -15.12 -8.91
CA THR A 186 -6.25 -15.97 -9.48
C THR A 186 -7.09 -15.14 -10.46
N ARG A 187 -8.06 -15.78 -11.13
CA ARG A 187 -9.05 -15.09 -11.98
C ARG A 187 -10.21 -14.48 -11.20
N GLU A 188 -10.40 -14.91 -9.96
CA GLU A 188 -11.43 -14.38 -9.05
C GLU A 188 -11.02 -13.04 -8.45
N LYS A 189 -12.00 -12.24 -8.06
CA LYS A 189 -11.74 -10.96 -7.40
C LYS A 189 -11.15 -11.19 -6.01
N ILE A 190 -10.01 -10.56 -5.72
CA ILE A 190 -9.48 -10.47 -4.35
C ILE A 190 -10.25 -9.41 -3.57
N VAL A 191 -10.72 -9.76 -2.37
CA VAL A 191 -11.49 -8.86 -1.50
C VAL A 191 -10.73 -8.44 -0.24
N GLN A 192 -9.68 -9.16 0.13
CA GLN A 192 -8.81 -8.80 1.26
C GLN A 192 -7.38 -9.30 1.03
N VAL A 193 -6.41 -8.52 1.51
CA VAL A 193 -4.99 -8.90 1.55
C VAL A 193 -4.47 -8.66 2.97
N GLU A 194 -3.62 -9.56 3.46
CA GLU A 194 -2.86 -9.36 4.70
C GLU A 194 -1.39 -9.73 4.48
N CYS A 195 -0.50 -9.04 5.19
CA CYS A 195 0.94 -9.26 5.10
C CYS A 195 1.50 -9.73 6.44
N GLY A 196 2.22 -10.85 6.42
CA GLY A 196 3.13 -11.24 7.50
C GLY A 196 4.53 -10.65 7.28
N ASN A 197 5.51 -11.12 8.04
CA ASN A 197 6.90 -10.65 7.87
C ASN A 197 7.39 -10.89 6.44
N TYR A 198 7.20 -12.09 5.91
CA TYR A 198 7.70 -12.47 4.60
C TYR A 198 6.64 -13.18 3.75
N THR A 199 5.38 -13.12 4.17
CA THR A 199 4.25 -13.83 3.56
C THR A 199 3.13 -12.87 3.22
N VAL A 200 2.35 -13.22 2.21
CA VAL A 200 1.14 -12.50 1.83
C VAL A 200 0.00 -13.50 1.74
N LEU A 201 -1.15 -13.12 2.29
CA LEU A 201 -2.40 -13.86 2.19
C LEU A 201 -3.41 -13.02 1.40
N ALA A 202 -4.17 -13.67 0.53
CA ALA A 202 -5.23 -13.03 -0.25
C ALA A 202 -6.51 -13.86 -0.19
N LEU A 203 -7.63 -13.21 0.17
CA LEU A 203 -8.96 -13.80 0.21
C LEU A 203 -9.72 -13.44 -1.06
N THR A 204 -10.32 -14.42 -1.72
CA THR A 204 -11.21 -14.20 -2.87
C THR A 204 -12.64 -13.93 -2.44
N GLU A 205 -13.43 -13.37 -3.35
CA GLU A 205 -14.88 -13.18 -3.15
C GLU A 205 -15.65 -14.50 -2.94
N THR A 206 -15.10 -15.63 -3.38
CA THR A 206 -15.70 -16.96 -3.22
C THR A 206 -15.36 -17.62 -1.87
N GLY A 207 -14.47 -17.00 -1.09
CA GLY A 207 -14.02 -17.50 0.21
C GLY A 207 -12.68 -18.26 0.17
N ASP A 208 -12.01 -18.33 -0.98
CA ASP A 208 -10.73 -19.03 -1.09
C ASP A 208 -9.57 -18.17 -0.59
N VAL A 209 -8.67 -18.76 0.20
CA VAL A 209 -7.47 -18.08 0.71
C VAL A 209 -6.24 -18.59 -0.04
N TYR A 210 -5.51 -17.68 -0.65
CA TYR A 210 -4.22 -17.91 -1.31
C TYR A 210 -3.10 -17.38 -0.44
N GLY A 211 -1.95 -18.06 -0.43
CA GLY A 211 -0.77 -17.64 0.30
C GLY A 211 0.50 -17.79 -0.54
N TRP A 212 1.43 -16.85 -0.40
CA TRP A 212 2.77 -16.92 -0.99
C TRP A 212 3.79 -16.18 -0.14
N GLY A 213 5.07 -16.26 -0.52
CA GLY A 213 6.19 -15.68 0.24
C GLY A 213 7.05 -16.76 0.88
N TYR A 214 7.53 -16.51 2.10
CA TYR A 214 8.26 -17.52 2.88
C TYR A 214 7.33 -18.62 3.40
N THR A 215 7.28 -19.73 2.67
CA THR A 215 6.29 -20.82 2.80
C THR A 215 6.40 -21.66 4.06
N LEU A 216 7.51 -21.57 4.82
CA LEU A 216 7.66 -22.26 6.11
C LEU A 216 6.59 -21.87 7.14
N LEU A 217 5.98 -20.68 7.01
CA LEU A 217 4.86 -20.22 7.85
C LEU A 217 3.48 -20.66 7.33
N LEU A 218 3.41 -21.34 6.18
CA LEU A 218 2.17 -21.81 5.52
C LEU A 218 1.97 -23.33 5.60
N GLY A 219 2.93 -24.07 6.17
CA GLY A 219 2.75 -25.47 6.56
C GLY A 219 3.15 -26.55 5.54
N GLU A 220 3.70 -26.23 4.37
CA GLU A 220 4.22 -27.24 3.42
C GLU A 220 5.54 -26.78 2.74
N GLU A 221 6.53 -27.68 2.65
CA GLU A 221 7.86 -27.43 2.05
C GLU A 221 7.84 -27.39 0.51
N GLU A 222 6.81 -27.95 -0.14
CA GLU A 222 6.72 -28.04 -1.60
C GLU A 222 5.45 -27.38 -2.13
N SER A 223 5.46 -26.06 -2.35
CA SER A 223 4.87 -25.40 -3.52
C SER A 223 4.76 -23.89 -3.34
N TYR A 224 5.19 -23.16 -4.37
CA TYR A 224 5.18 -21.69 -4.43
C TYR A 224 3.77 -21.09 -4.54
N TRP A 225 2.72 -21.91 -4.65
CA TRP A 225 1.36 -21.51 -5.00
C TRP A 225 0.36 -22.56 -4.52
N LYS A 226 -0.48 -22.24 -3.54
CA LYS A 226 -1.62 -23.10 -3.22
C LYS A 226 -2.73 -22.34 -2.51
N LYS A 227 -3.96 -22.75 -2.81
CA LYS A 227 -5.13 -22.46 -1.99
C LYS A 227 -4.88 -23.07 -0.61
N VAL A 228 -4.75 -22.22 0.40
CA VAL A 228 -4.41 -22.58 1.77
C VAL A 228 -5.66 -23.05 2.52
N SER A 229 -6.82 -22.49 2.20
CA SER A 229 -8.12 -22.92 2.77
C SER A 229 -9.30 -22.37 1.97
N THR A 230 -10.49 -22.91 2.23
CA THR A 230 -11.78 -22.31 1.84
C THR A 230 -12.47 -21.86 3.12
N VAL A 231 -12.81 -20.59 3.23
CA VAL A 231 -13.70 -20.09 4.29
C VAL A 231 -15.14 -20.31 3.81
N PRO A 232 -15.95 -21.14 4.48
CA PRO A 232 -17.35 -21.27 4.13
C PRO A 232 -18.04 -19.92 4.35
N LEU A 233 -18.60 -19.34 3.29
CA LEU A 233 -19.45 -18.16 3.39
C LEU A 233 -20.69 -18.59 4.18
N THR A 234 -20.79 -18.15 5.44
CA THR A 234 -22.04 -18.29 6.20
C THR A 234 -23.05 -17.35 5.56
N SER A 235 -23.88 -17.88 4.66
CA SER A 235 -25.23 -17.35 4.51
C SER A 235 -25.95 -17.69 5.81
N ASP A 236 -25.98 -16.78 6.77
CA ASP A 236 -27.12 -16.62 7.70
C ASP A 236 -26.89 -15.45 8.68
N CYS A 237 -27.88 -14.56 8.67
CA CYS A 237 -28.22 -13.42 9.53
C CYS A 237 -27.68 -12.03 9.15
#